data_AF-A0A9C9DEF6-F1
#
_entry.id   AF-A0A9C9DEF6-F1
#
_cell.length_a   1.000
_cell.length_b   1.000
_cell.length_c   1.000
_cell.angle_alpha   90.00
_cell.angle_beta   90.00
_cell.angle_gamma   90.00
#
_symmetry.space_group_name_H-M   'P 1'
#
loop_
_entity.id
_entity.type
_entity.pdbx_description
1 polymer ?
#
loop_
_entity_poly.entity_id
_entity_poly.type
_entity_poly.pdbx_seq_one_letter_code
_entity_poly.pdbx_strand_id
1 'polypeptide(L)' 'AAKTVRAMRWFEVVEIRGRIDDNQVAQWQVTLKIGFALED' A
#
# COMPACT_ATOMS: atom_id res chain seq x y z
N ALA A 1 3.01 -10.51 3.55
CA ALA A 1 3.32 -9.25 4.27
C ALA A 1 2.46 -9.00 5.52
N ALA A 2 1.34 -9.70 5.75
CA ALA A 2 0.52 -9.53 6.96
C ALA A 2 1.08 -10.15 8.27
N LYS A 3 2.37 -10.52 8.31
CA LYS A 3 2.94 -11.28 9.44
C LYS A 3 3.45 -10.41 10.61
N THR A 4 3.52 -9.09 10.48
CA THR A 4 4.21 -8.25 11.50
C THR A 4 3.51 -6.95 11.90
N VAL A 5 2.39 -6.55 11.28
CA VAL A 5 1.70 -5.32 11.68
C VAL A 5 0.46 -5.69 12.50
N ARG A 6 0.59 -5.67 13.83
CA ARG A 6 -0.55 -5.78 14.76
C ARG A 6 -1.20 -4.39 14.90
N ALA A 7 -2.52 -4.36 15.11
CA ALA A 7 -3.31 -3.14 15.31
C ALA A 7 -3.44 -2.16 14.10
N MET A 8 -3.49 -2.63 12.85
CA MET A 8 -3.88 -1.80 11.71
C MET A 8 -5.32 -1.30 11.88
N ARG A 9 -5.52 0.03 11.94
CA ARG A 9 -6.83 0.65 12.16
C ARG A 9 -7.39 1.27 10.89
N TRP A 10 -6.54 1.92 10.11
CA TRP A 10 -6.93 2.52 8.85
C TRP A 10 -5.74 2.51 7.88
N PHE A 11 -6.06 2.58 6.59
CA PHE A 11 -5.10 2.83 5.54
C PHE A 11 -5.63 3.92 4.61
N GLU A 12 -4.72 4.66 4.01
CA GLU A 12 -5.01 5.71 3.04
C GLU A 12 -4.17 5.48 1.80
N VAL A 13 -4.82 5.53 0.64
CA VAL A 13 -4.12 5.47 -0.65
C VAL A 13 -3.56 6.85 -0.93
N VAL A 14 -2.25 6.99 -0.85
CA VAL A 14 -1.56 8.25 -1.14
C VAL A 14 -1.40 8.43 -2.63
N GLU A 15 -1.07 7.35 -3.32
CA GLU A 15 -0.78 7.40 -4.74
C GLU A 15 -0.96 6.04 -5.40
N ILE A 16 -1.50 6.06 -6.61
CA ILE A 16 -1.53 4.90 -7.50
C ILE A 16 -0.70 5.27 -8.73
N ARG A 17 0.40 4.55 -8.91
CA ARG A 17 1.23 4.60 -10.11
C ARG A 17 1.20 3.25 -10.80
N GLY A 18 1.62 3.24 -12.06
CA GLY A 18 1.79 2.01 -12.80
C GLY A 18 2.90 2.14 -13.82
N ARG A 19 3.58 1.03 -14.10
CA ARG A 19 4.51 0.93 -15.22
C ARG A 19 3.74 0.49 -16.45
N ILE A 20 3.91 1.21 -17.55
CA ILE A 20 3.37 0.85 -18.85
C ILE A 20 4.52 0.32 -19.71
N ASP A 21 4.36 -0.89 -20.23
CA ASP A 21 5.25 -1.50 -21.23
C ASP A 21 4.36 -1.99 -22.39
N ASP A 22 4.83 -1.87 -23.63
CA ASP A 22 4.10 -2.29 -24.84
C ASP A 22 2.64 -1.79 -24.90
N ASN A 23 2.44 -0.53 -24.50
CA ASN A 23 1.15 0.15 -24.48
C ASN A 23 0.09 -0.50 -23.56
N GLN A 24 0.53 -1.31 -22.60
CA GLN A 24 -0.31 -1.98 -21.60
C GLN A 24 0.26 -1.77 -20.19
N VAL A 25 -0.61 -1.79 -19.17
CA VAL A 25 -0.16 -1.66 -17.78
C VAL A 25 0.50 -2.96 -17.35
N ALA A 26 1.83 -2.95 -17.23
CA ALA A 26 2.63 -4.11 -16.85
C ALA A 26 2.63 -4.33 -15.34
N GLN A 27 2.65 -3.25 -14.55
CA GLN A 27 2.68 -3.32 -13.08
C GLN A 27 1.91 -2.18 -12.45
N TRP A 28 1.23 -2.49 -11.35
CA TRP A 28 0.56 -1.52 -10.49
C TRP A 28 1.36 -1.32 -9.21
N GLN A 29 1.57 -0.08 -8.84
CA GLN A 29 2.32 0.34 -7.67
C GLN A 29 1.41 1.23 -6.83
N VAL A 30 1.05 0.76 -5.64
CA VAL A 30 0.16 1.50 -4.75
C VAL A 30 0.94 1.91 -3.52
N THR A 31 1.05 3.21 -3.32
CA THR A 31 1.65 3.79 -2.12
C THR A 31 0.56 3.96 -1.08
N LEU A 32 0.69 3.23 0.04
CA LEU A 32 -0.27 3.23 1.14
C LEU A 32 0.36 3.87 2.38
N LYS A 33 -0.38 4.77 3.04
CA LYS A 33 -0.16 5.10 4.44
C LYS A 33 -0.97 4.13 5.28
N ILE A 34 -0.37 3.59 6.33
CA ILE A 34 -1.04 2.68 7.27
C ILE A 34 -0.95 3.29 8.64
N GLY A 35 -2.10 3.61 9.23
CA GLY A 35 -2.22 4.00 10.63
C GLY A 35 -2.45 2.78 11.49
N PHE A 36 -1.51 2.50 12.40
CA PHE A 36 -1.69 1.51 13.45
C PHE A 36 -1.52 2.18 14.82
N ALA A 37 -2.29 1.70 15.80
CA ALA A 37 -2.11 2.13 17.18
C ALA A 37 -0.92 1.36 17.77
N LEU A 38 0.01 2.07 18.43
CA LEU A 38 1.01 1.42 19.27
C LEU A 38 0.31 1.06 20.59
N GLU A 39 0.24 -0.22 20.91
CA GLU A 39 -0.11 -0.67 22.26
C GLU A 39 1.21 -0.97 22.98
N ASP A 40 1.40 -0.40 24.18
CA ASP A 40 2.57 -0.63 25.06
C ASP A 40 2.71 -2.10 25.48
#